data_AF-A0A536JGP7-F1
#
_entry.id   AF-A0A536JGP7-F1
#
_cell.length_a   1.000
_cell.length_b   1.000
_cell.length_c   1.000
_cell.angle_alpha   90.00
_cell.angle_beta   90.00
_cell.angle_gamma   90.00
#
_symmetry.space_group_name_H-M   'P 1'
#
loop_
_entity.id
_entity.type
_entity.pdbx_description
1 polymer ?
#
loop_
_entity_poly.entity_id
_entity_poly.type
_entity_poly.pdbx_seq_one_letter_code
_entity_poly.pdbx_strand_id
1 'polypeptide(L)'
;MISALNPRMLELAGEMADGVVLYMCPPAYIRDHILPAVAAGREKRGKALDGFEIVAAVPVCLTSDRAAGQDVLRQTVARSARLPYYRKMMDASGLKSELEAGDVGEATLDELAGIGDEEQVRAAVRRFQEAGVTLAGVGPFGGHKGAKGFEATLEAVASV
;
A
#
# COMPACT_ATOMS: atom_id res chain seq x y z
N MET A 1 -0.16 4.12 -17.65
CA MET A 1 0.17 3.65 -16.28
C MET A 1 0.30 2.14 -16.28
N ILE A 2 1.22 1.58 -15.47
CA ILE A 2 1.42 0.12 -15.33
C ILE A 2 1.52 -0.30 -13.86
N SER A 3 1.28 -1.56 -13.54
CA SER A 3 1.60 -2.12 -12.22
C SER A 3 3.05 -2.60 -12.20
N ALA A 4 3.85 -2.13 -11.24
CA ALA A 4 5.25 -2.51 -11.11
C ALA A 4 5.66 -2.58 -9.63
N LEU A 5 6.42 -3.64 -9.30
CA LEU A 5 6.91 -3.89 -7.93
C LEU A 5 8.41 -4.12 -7.86
N ASN A 6 9.04 -4.50 -8.98
CA ASN A 6 10.48 -4.73 -9.02
C ASN A 6 11.22 -3.49 -9.58
N PRO A 7 12.48 -3.23 -9.17
CA PRO A 7 13.19 -2.02 -9.56
C PRO A 7 13.29 -1.79 -11.07
N ARG A 8 13.53 -2.83 -11.87
CA ARG A 8 13.65 -2.67 -13.34
C ARG A 8 12.33 -2.29 -14.01
N MET A 9 11.22 -2.85 -13.55
CA MET A 9 9.89 -2.48 -14.05
C MET A 9 9.49 -1.07 -13.59
N LEU A 10 9.91 -0.64 -12.41
CA LEU A 10 9.69 0.71 -11.90
C LEU A 10 10.50 1.75 -12.69
N GLU A 11 11.75 1.45 -13.00
CA GLU A 11 12.59 2.26 -13.88
C GLU A 11 12.01 2.35 -15.30
N LEU A 12 11.55 1.22 -15.84
CA LEU A 12 10.86 1.19 -17.13
C LEU A 12 9.54 2.00 -17.09
N ALA A 13 8.79 1.93 -15.98
CA ALA A 13 7.60 2.73 -15.78
C ALA A 13 7.95 4.23 -15.83
N GLY A 14 8.99 4.65 -15.12
CA GLY A 14 9.47 6.04 -15.15
C GLY A 14 9.89 6.51 -16.56
N GLU A 15 10.45 5.61 -17.37
CA GLU A 15 10.85 5.93 -18.73
C GLU A 15 9.67 6.06 -19.71
N MET A 16 8.68 5.15 -19.62
CA MET A 16 7.69 4.94 -20.69
C MET A 16 6.24 5.24 -20.30
N ALA A 17 5.92 5.38 -19.02
CA ALA A 17 4.56 5.57 -18.54
C ALA A 17 4.36 6.93 -17.87
N ASP A 18 3.10 7.31 -17.70
CA ASP A 18 2.70 8.51 -16.94
C ASP A 18 2.38 8.19 -15.47
N GLY A 19 2.60 6.96 -15.03
CA GLY A 19 2.35 6.58 -13.65
C GLY A 19 2.50 5.09 -13.36
N VAL A 20 2.43 4.74 -12.07
CA VAL A 20 2.44 3.38 -11.54
C VAL A 20 1.26 3.13 -10.61
N VAL A 21 0.70 1.90 -10.63
CA VAL A 21 -0.26 1.43 -9.62
C VAL A 21 0.40 0.41 -8.71
N LEU A 22 0.19 0.59 -7.41
CA LEU A 22 0.79 -0.19 -6.33
C LEU A 22 -0.28 -0.85 -5.47
N TYR A 23 -0.02 -2.07 -5.03
CA TYR A 23 -0.86 -2.79 -4.09
C TYR A 23 0.02 -3.50 -3.06
N MET A 24 -0.40 -3.50 -1.79
CA MET A 24 0.32 -4.09 -0.66
C MET A 24 1.75 -3.57 -0.45
N CYS A 25 2.09 -2.40 -0.99
CA CYS A 25 3.38 -1.75 -0.74
C CYS A 25 3.31 -0.91 0.54
N PRO A 26 4.10 -1.21 1.58
CA PRO A 26 4.18 -0.35 2.74
C PRO A 26 4.66 1.07 2.36
N PRO A 27 4.22 2.12 3.07
CA PRO A 27 4.67 3.50 2.82
C PRO A 27 6.18 3.66 2.77
N ALA A 28 6.93 2.99 3.67
CA ALA A 28 8.39 3.02 3.64
C ALA A 28 8.97 2.48 2.32
N TYR A 29 8.41 1.38 1.79
CA TYR A 29 8.84 0.83 0.51
C TYR A 29 8.56 1.78 -0.66
N ILE A 30 7.43 2.50 -0.60
CA ILE A 30 7.09 3.51 -1.61
C ILE A 30 8.16 4.61 -1.62
N ARG A 31 8.44 5.19 -0.46
CA ARG A 31 9.41 6.27 -0.30
C ARG A 31 10.84 5.85 -0.67
N ASP A 32 11.28 4.70 -0.18
CA ASP A 32 12.70 4.31 -0.20
C ASP A 32 13.10 3.49 -1.42
N HIS A 33 12.15 2.85 -2.11
CA HIS A 33 12.44 1.98 -3.26
C HIS A 33 11.68 2.38 -4.53
N ILE A 34 10.40 2.73 -4.43
CA ILE A 34 9.58 3.02 -5.60
C ILE A 34 9.92 4.38 -6.18
N LEU A 35 9.89 5.44 -5.37
CA LEU A 35 10.19 6.79 -5.86
C LEU A 35 11.58 6.89 -6.48
N PRO A 36 12.67 6.36 -5.88
CA PRO A 36 13.99 6.43 -6.49
C PRO A 36 14.09 5.66 -7.81
N ALA A 37 13.46 4.47 -7.91
CA ALA A 37 13.49 3.68 -9.13
C ALA A 37 12.72 4.35 -10.27
N VAL A 38 11.55 4.93 -9.98
CA VAL A 38 10.79 5.71 -10.97
C VAL A 38 11.55 6.97 -11.38
N ALA A 39 12.16 7.69 -10.44
CA ALA A 39 12.96 8.88 -10.72
C ALA A 39 14.12 8.57 -11.67
N ALA A 40 14.86 7.48 -11.43
CA ALA A 40 15.93 7.04 -12.33
C ALA A 40 15.42 6.77 -13.77
N GLY A 41 14.22 6.19 -13.91
CA GLY A 41 13.57 6.02 -15.21
C GLY A 41 13.22 7.33 -15.89
N ARG A 42 12.69 8.29 -15.12
CA ARG A 42 12.31 9.63 -15.61
C ARG A 42 13.52 10.42 -16.07
N GLU A 43 14.64 10.34 -15.34
CA GLU A 43 15.89 11.02 -15.65
C GLU A 43 16.46 10.59 -17.01
N LYS A 44 16.32 9.32 -17.42
CA LYS A 44 16.72 8.85 -18.75
C LYS A 44 16.00 9.56 -19.90
N ARG A 45 14.83 10.13 -19.63
CA ARG A 45 14.04 10.93 -20.57
C ARG A 45 14.19 12.43 -20.36
N GLY A 46 15.09 12.86 -19.47
CA GLY A 46 15.27 14.26 -19.08
C GLY A 46 14.06 14.84 -18.35
N LYS A 47 13.28 14.01 -17.64
CA LYS A 47 12.09 14.43 -16.89
C LYS A 47 12.32 14.35 -15.38
N ALA A 48 11.73 15.28 -14.64
CA ALA A 48 11.53 15.16 -13.18
C ALA A 48 10.33 14.26 -12.85
N LEU A 49 10.01 14.04 -11.58
CA LEU A 49 8.81 13.30 -11.16
C LEU A 49 7.49 14.04 -11.45
N ASP A 50 7.53 15.35 -11.71
CA ASP A 50 6.33 16.15 -11.98
C ASP A 50 5.47 15.55 -13.11
N GLY A 51 4.18 15.39 -12.83
CA GLY A 51 3.22 14.78 -13.75
C GLY A 51 3.36 13.26 -13.91
N PHE A 52 4.12 12.57 -13.06
CA PHE A 52 4.09 11.12 -12.95
C PHE A 52 3.22 10.70 -11.75
N GLU A 53 2.16 9.95 -12.02
CA GLU A 53 1.20 9.57 -10.99
C GLU A 53 1.63 8.30 -10.23
N ILE A 54 1.77 8.40 -8.92
CA ILE A 54 1.98 7.27 -8.00
C ILE A 54 0.63 6.92 -7.36
N VAL A 55 0.00 5.85 -7.84
CA VAL A 55 -1.27 5.35 -7.30
C VAL A 55 -0.99 4.21 -6.33
N ALA A 56 -1.53 4.29 -5.11
CA ALA A 56 -1.49 3.17 -4.18
C ALA A 56 -2.89 2.82 -3.70
N ALA A 57 -3.21 1.52 -3.78
CA ALA A 57 -4.40 0.97 -3.13
C ALA A 57 -4.15 0.87 -1.62
N VAL A 58 -4.71 1.82 -0.86
CA VAL A 58 -4.60 1.91 0.61
C VAL A 58 -5.67 1.01 1.25
N PRO A 59 -5.31 -0.11 1.88
CA PRO A 59 -6.27 -0.94 2.57
C PRO A 59 -6.84 -0.19 3.78
N VAL A 60 -8.16 -0.06 3.83
CA VAL A 60 -8.84 0.56 4.98
C VAL A 60 -10.03 -0.26 5.44
N CYS A 61 -10.30 -0.27 6.73
CA CYS A 61 -11.40 -1.00 7.33
C CYS A 61 -11.98 -0.18 8.48
N LEU A 62 -13.11 0.48 8.24
CA LEU A 62 -13.89 1.11 9.30
C LEU A 62 -14.61 -0.01 10.08
N THR A 63 -14.27 -0.18 11.35
CA THR A 63 -14.76 -1.29 12.17
C THR A 63 -14.83 -0.95 13.64
N SER A 64 -15.79 -1.58 14.35
CA SER A 64 -15.82 -1.61 15.82
C SER A 64 -15.05 -2.79 16.43
N ASP A 65 -14.44 -3.64 15.60
CA ASP A 65 -13.65 -4.80 16.01
C ASP A 65 -12.32 -4.82 15.24
N ARG A 66 -11.35 -4.09 15.76
CA ARG A 66 -10.05 -3.89 15.13
C ARG A 66 -9.26 -5.20 15.00
N ALA A 67 -9.30 -6.05 16.03
CA ALA A 67 -8.57 -7.31 16.06
C ALA A 67 -9.04 -8.25 14.92
N ALA A 68 -10.35 -8.42 14.76
CA ALA A 68 -10.86 -9.22 13.65
C ALA A 68 -10.60 -8.57 12.27
N GLY A 69 -10.50 -7.23 12.20
CA GLY A 69 -10.02 -6.54 10.99
C GLY A 69 -8.55 -6.86 10.66
N GLN A 70 -7.68 -6.85 11.67
CA GLN A 70 -6.28 -7.24 11.53
C GLN A 70 -6.13 -8.71 11.11
N ASP A 71 -6.96 -9.61 11.62
CA ASP A 71 -6.95 -11.02 11.20
C ASP A 71 -7.29 -11.21 9.72
N VAL A 72 -8.26 -10.45 9.19
CA VAL A 72 -8.56 -10.46 7.74
C VAL A 72 -7.35 -9.97 6.94
N LEU A 73 -6.72 -8.88 7.37
CA LEU A 73 -5.55 -8.34 6.68
C LEU A 73 -4.37 -9.32 6.73
N ARG A 74 -4.13 -9.97 7.88
CA ARG A 74 -3.08 -10.99 8.06
C ARG A 74 -3.24 -12.13 7.05
N GLN A 75 -4.47 -12.61 6.85
CA GLN A 75 -4.75 -13.62 5.81
C GLN A 75 -4.49 -13.11 4.39
N THR A 76 -4.81 -11.84 4.13
CA THR A 76 -4.56 -11.18 2.83
C THR A 76 -3.07 -11.01 2.54
N VAL A 77 -2.28 -10.62 3.55
CA VAL A 77 -0.82 -10.55 3.48
C VAL A 77 -0.25 -11.94 3.21
N ALA A 78 -0.65 -12.94 4.00
CA ALA A 78 -0.17 -14.31 3.86
C ALA A 78 -0.47 -14.90 2.47
N ARG A 79 -1.65 -14.61 1.89
CA ARG A 79 -2.00 -15.00 0.53
C ARG A 79 -1.12 -14.31 -0.51
N SER A 80 -0.91 -13.01 -0.36
CA SER A 80 -0.10 -12.20 -1.29
C SER A 80 1.37 -12.65 -1.27
N ALA A 81 1.90 -12.97 -0.08
CA ALA A 81 3.27 -13.44 0.13
C ALA A 81 3.57 -14.81 -0.53
N ARG A 82 2.55 -15.55 -1.01
CA ARG A 82 2.76 -16.79 -1.80
C ARG A 82 3.23 -16.51 -3.22
N LEU A 83 3.03 -15.28 -3.71
CA LEU A 83 3.44 -14.88 -5.05
C LEU A 83 4.89 -14.37 -5.01
N PRO A 84 5.81 -14.93 -5.82
CA PRO A 84 7.24 -14.66 -5.68
C PRO A 84 7.64 -13.18 -5.75
N TYR A 85 6.93 -12.38 -6.54
CA TYR A 85 7.21 -10.95 -6.70
C TYR A 85 6.72 -10.10 -5.52
N TYR A 86 5.58 -10.46 -4.92
CA TYR A 86 5.14 -9.86 -3.65
C TYR A 86 6.05 -10.27 -2.51
N ARG A 87 6.48 -11.54 -2.45
CA ARG A 87 7.41 -12.00 -1.42
C ARG A 87 8.71 -11.22 -1.43
N LYS A 88 9.33 -11.03 -2.60
CA LYS A 88 10.56 -10.24 -2.74
C LYS A 88 10.39 -8.79 -2.28
N MET A 89 9.27 -8.16 -2.63
CA MET A 89 8.97 -6.79 -2.20
C MET A 89 8.76 -6.73 -0.69
N MET A 90 7.97 -7.66 -0.12
CA MET A 90 7.70 -7.72 1.31
C MET A 90 8.97 -7.97 2.13
N ASP A 91 9.83 -8.89 1.68
CA ASP A 91 11.13 -9.14 2.29
C ASP A 91 12.00 -7.86 2.28
N ALA A 92 12.02 -7.13 1.15
CA ALA A 92 12.74 -5.86 1.04
C ALA A 92 12.14 -4.74 1.89
N SER A 93 10.85 -4.83 2.23
CA SER A 93 10.16 -3.90 3.13
C SER A 93 10.26 -4.27 4.62
N GLY A 94 11.08 -5.26 4.98
CA GLY A 94 11.34 -5.64 6.38
C GLY A 94 10.44 -6.76 6.92
N LEU A 95 9.51 -7.29 6.13
CA LEU A 95 8.54 -8.31 6.58
C LEU A 95 9.10 -9.74 6.57
N LYS A 96 10.36 -9.93 6.15
CA LYS A 96 10.93 -11.27 5.92
C LYS A 96 10.77 -12.20 7.14
N SER A 97 11.20 -11.73 8.32
CA SER A 97 11.20 -12.54 9.55
C SER A 97 9.78 -12.95 9.96
N GLU A 98 8.83 -12.02 9.90
CA GLU A 98 7.41 -12.27 10.21
C GLU A 98 6.77 -13.25 9.22
N LEU A 99 7.07 -13.09 7.92
CA LEU A 99 6.57 -14.00 6.89
C LEU A 99 7.18 -15.41 6.97
N GLU A 100 8.42 -15.55 7.44
CA GLU A 100 9.03 -16.85 7.74
C GLU A 100 8.44 -17.50 9.00
N ALA A 101 8.12 -16.71 10.02
CA ALA A 101 7.42 -17.16 11.21
C ALA A 101 5.94 -17.53 10.95
N GLY A 102 5.37 -17.02 9.86
CA GLY A 102 3.96 -17.24 9.48
C GLY A 102 2.98 -16.37 10.28
N ASP A 103 3.48 -15.38 11.01
CA ASP A 103 2.67 -14.45 11.78
C ASP A 103 3.18 -13.02 11.57
N VAL A 104 2.29 -12.17 11.06
CA VAL A 104 2.55 -10.75 10.83
C VAL A 104 1.99 -9.99 12.02
N GLY A 105 2.84 -9.20 12.67
CA GLY A 105 2.54 -8.46 13.87
C GLY A 105 1.55 -7.33 13.62
N GLU A 106 0.85 -6.92 14.68
CA GLU A 106 -0.14 -5.83 14.62
C GLU A 106 0.47 -4.52 14.12
N ALA A 107 1.69 -4.19 14.55
CA ALA A 107 2.39 -2.97 14.12
C ALA A 107 2.63 -2.97 12.60
N THR A 108 3.03 -4.10 12.02
CA THR A 108 3.25 -4.27 10.58
C THR A 108 1.93 -4.18 9.80
N LEU A 109 0.85 -4.74 10.34
CA LEU A 109 -0.49 -4.60 9.77
C LEU A 109 -0.96 -3.14 9.80
N ASP A 110 -0.67 -2.44 10.90
CA ASP A 110 -0.97 -1.02 11.04
C ASP A 110 -0.14 -0.18 10.07
N GLU A 111 1.08 -0.57 9.69
CA GLU A 111 1.87 0.06 8.63
C GLU A 111 1.27 -0.12 7.23
N LEU A 112 0.62 -1.26 7.00
CA LEU A 112 0.04 -1.62 5.72
C LEU A 112 -1.36 -1.05 5.48
N ALA A 113 -2.10 -0.72 6.55
CA ALA A 113 -3.53 -0.39 6.46
C ALA A 113 -3.99 0.63 7.50
N GLY A 114 -5.21 1.15 7.33
CA GLY A 114 -5.97 1.82 8.37
C GLY A 114 -7.11 0.94 8.86
N ILE A 115 -7.09 0.51 10.13
CA ILE A 115 -8.10 -0.41 10.67
C ILE A 115 -8.62 0.14 12.00
N GLY A 116 -9.93 0.37 12.07
CA GLY A 116 -10.62 0.80 13.28
C GLY A 116 -11.54 1.98 13.01
N ASP A 117 -11.33 3.09 13.70
CA ASP A 117 -12.20 4.28 13.61
C ASP A 117 -11.86 5.21 12.42
N GLU A 118 -12.62 6.31 12.30
CA GLU A 118 -12.41 7.32 11.26
C GLU A 118 -11.00 7.92 11.31
N GLU A 119 -10.46 8.21 12.49
CA GLU A 119 -9.13 8.81 12.60
C GLU A 119 -8.07 7.87 12.05
N GLN A 120 -8.18 6.59 12.36
CA GLN A 120 -7.23 5.55 11.93
C GLN A 120 -7.27 5.31 10.42
N VAL A 121 -8.47 5.23 9.81
CA VAL A 121 -8.58 5.06 8.35
C VAL A 121 -8.08 6.30 7.60
N ARG A 122 -8.36 7.50 8.11
CA ARG A 122 -7.86 8.76 7.53
C ARG A 122 -6.35 8.91 7.69
N ALA A 123 -5.80 8.54 8.84
CA ALA A 123 -4.37 8.57 9.11
C ALA A 123 -3.58 7.66 8.15
N ALA A 124 -4.14 6.50 7.81
CA ALA A 124 -3.51 5.62 6.82
C ALA A 124 -3.42 6.29 5.44
N VAL A 125 -4.49 6.94 4.96
CA VAL A 125 -4.47 7.68 3.69
C VAL A 125 -3.38 8.76 3.70
N ARG A 126 -3.33 9.58 4.76
CA ARG A 126 -2.29 10.61 4.92
C ARG A 126 -0.88 10.04 4.89
N ARG A 127 -0.65 8.93 5.60
CA ARG A 127 0.66 8.27 5.62
C ARG A 127 1.12 7.81 4.24
N PHE A 128 0.21 7.29 3.41
CA PHE A 128 0.55 6.93 2.03
C PHE A 128 0.87 8.17 1.19
N GLN A 129 0.12 9.27 1.34
CA GLN A 129 0.39 10.53 0.67
C GLN A 129 1.75 11.13 1.07
N GLU A 130 2.07 11.13 2.37
CA GLU A 130 3.37 11.57 2.91
C GLU A 130 4.54 10.72 2.40
N ALA A 131 4.29 9.46 2.06
CA ALA A 131 5.28 8.58 1.43
C ALA A 131 5.45 8.82 -0.08
N GLY A 132 4.73 9.80 -0.67
CA GLY A 132 4.83 10.20 -2.07
C GLY A 132 3.80 9.57 -3.00
N VAL A 133 2.72 8.99 -2.46
CA VAL A 133 1.55 8.61 -3.27
C VAL A 133 0.80 9.89 -3.67
N THR A 134 0.68 10.12 -4.97
CA THR A 134 -0.03 11.29 -5.51
C THR A 134 -1.53 11.04 -5.62
N LEU A 135 -1.94 9.78 -5.79
CA LEU A 135 -3.35 9.38 -5.80
C LEU A 135 -3.55 8.14 -4.90
N ALA A 136 -4.05 8.38 -3.69
CA ALA A 136 -4.40 7.31 -2.75
C ALA A 136 -5.75 6.68 -3.14
N GLY A 137 -5.70 5.53 -3.81
CA GLY A 137 -6.89 4.73 -4.09
C GLY A 137 -7.35 4.03 -2.83
N VAL A 138 -8.50 4.40 -2.30
CA VAL A 138 -9.03 3.75 -1.09
C VAL A 138 -9.49 2.34 -1.45
N GLY A 139 -8.97 1.34 -0.73
CA GLY A 139 -9.38 -0.06 -0.84
C GLY A 139 -10.10 -0.53 0.43
N PRO A 140 -11.41 -0.27 0.58
CA PRO A 140 -12.15 -0.76 1.72
C PRO A 140 -12.17 -2.28 1.75
N PHE A 141 -11.93 -2.86 2.92
CA PHE A 141 -12.11 -4.29 3.15
C PHE A 141 -12.97 -4.55 4.39
N GLY A 142 -13.47 -5.78 4.47
CA GLY A 142 -14.34 -6.25 5.54
C GLY A 142 -14.19 -7.76 5.68
N GLY A 143 -15.26 -8.49 6.01
CA GLY A 143 -15.20 -9.95 6.19
C GLY A 143 -15.23 -10.39 7.65
N HIS A 144 -15.72 -9.52 8.52
CA HIS A 144 -15.97 -9.76 9.94
C HIS A 144 -17.22 -8.97 10.36
N LYS A 145 -17.87 -9.36 11.47
CA LYS A 145 -19.13 -8.75 11.90
C LYS A 145 -19.02 -7.27 12.30
N GLY A 146 -17.83 -6.83 12.70
CA GLY A 146 -17.57 -5.45 13.14
C GLY A 146 -17.43 -4.42 12.00
N ALA A 147 -17.21 -4.88 10.76
CA ALA A 147 -17.04 -4.00 9.60
C ALA A 147 -18.29 -3.15 9.36
N LYS A 148 -18.10 -1.85 9.15
CA LYS A 148 -19.19 -0.90 8.84
C LYS A 148 -19.63 -0.91 7.38
N GLY A 149 -18.89 -1.62 6.52
CA GLY A 149 -19.21 -1.79 5.11
C GLY A 149 -18.45 -0.83 4.19
N PHE A 150 -18.58 -1.08 2.89
CA PHE A 150 -17.82 -0.38 1.85
C PHE A 150 -18.13 1.12 1.81
N GLU A 151 -19.42 1.50 1.72
CA GLU A 151 -19.86 2.90 1.59
C GLU A 151 -19.46 3.74 2.82
N ALA A 152 -19.79 3.27 4.03
CA ALA A 152 -19.43 3.97 5.26
C ALA A 152 -17.91 4.16 5.41
N THR A 153 -17.11 3.19 4.97
CA THR A 153 -15.65 3.32 4.98
C THR A 153 -15.16 4.38 3.98
N LEU A 154 -15.78 4.46 2.79
CA LEU A 154 -15.44 5.50 1.80
C LEU A 154 -15.83 6.90 2.28
N GLU A 155 -17.02 7.07 2.86
CA GLU A 155 -17.46 8.35 3.44
C GLU A 155 -16.52 8.80 4.56
N ALA A 156 -16.08 7.86 5.40
CA ALA A 156 -15.12 8.11 6.47
C ALA A 156 -13.72 8.50 6.00
N VAL A 157 -13.35 8.31 4.73
CA VAL A 157 -12.05 8.79 4.20
C VAL A 157 -12.20 9.93 3.21
N ALA A 158 -13.40 10.20 2.69
CA ALA A 158 -13.64 11.27 1.73
C ALA A 158 -13.41 12.68 2.30
N SER A 159 -13.44 12.85 3.63
CA SER A 159 -13.16 14.13 4.31
C SER A 159 -11.68 14.35 4.68
N VAL A 160 -10.75 13.63 4.03
CA VAL A 160 -9.28 13.79 4.19
C VAL A 160 -8.73 14.84 3.24
#